data_AF-A0A2S6ILJ9-F1
#
_entry.id   AF-A0A2S6ILJ9-F1
#
_cell.length_a   1.000
_cell.length_b   1.000
_cell.length_c   1.000
_cell.angle_alpha   90.00
_cell.angle_beta   90.00
_cell.angle_gamma   90.00
#
_symmetry.space_group_name_H-M   'P 1'
#
loop_
_entity.id
_entity.type
_entity.pdbx_description
1 polymer ?
#
loop_
_entity_poly.entity_id
_entity_poly.type
_entity_poly.pdbx_seq_one_letter_code
_entity_poly.pdbx_strand_id
1 'polypeptide(L)' 'MKDGKVLHDNLEKTKVTENELRGKLREANVLRLSEVRAVVLETTGDVSVIHTSGDEELEDYIMKDVRRS' A
#
# COMPACT_ATOMS: atom_id res chain seq x y z
N MET A 1 1.06 0.16 3.68
CA MET A 1 1.68 1.49 3.56
C MET A 1 0.56 2.50 3.33
N LYS A 2 0.66 3.71 3.87
CA LYS A 2 -0.34 4.76 3.66
C LYS A 2 0.35 6.11 3.51
N ASP A 3 -0.04 6.88 2.50
CA ASP A 3 0.48 8.23 2.22
C ASP A 3 2.02 8.31 2.28
N GLY A 4 2.70 7.47 1.51
CA GLY A 4 4.17 7.43 1.50
C GLY A 4 4.83 6.75 2.71
N LYS A 5 4.08 6.39 3.76
CA LYS A 5 4.64 5.86 5.02
C LYS A 5 4.42 4.36 5.18
N VAL A 6 5.51 3.66 5.46
CA VAL A 6 5.47 2.23 5.81
C VAL A 6 4.87 2.06 7.20
N LEU A 7 3.95 1.11 7.33
CA LEU A 7 3.32 0.76 8.60
C LEU A 7 3.97 -0.53 9.10
N HIS A 8 5.05 -0.41 9.87
CA HIS A 8 5.88 -1.56 10.27
C HIS A 8 5.11 -2.57 11.13
N ASP A 9 4.25 -2.11 12.04
CA ASP A 9 3.39 -3.00 12.84
C ASP A 9 2.51 -3.90 11.95
N ASN A 10 2.03 -3.37 10.83
CA ASN A 10 1.22 -4.14 9.88
C ASN A 10 2.08 -5.17 9.15
N LEU A 11 3.29 -4.79 8.74
CA LEU A 11 4.24 -5.71 8.11
C LEU A 11 4.56 -6.90 9.02
N GLU A 12 4.79 -6.65 10.31
CA GLU A 12 5.04 -7.69 11.30
C GLU A 12 3.84 -8.63 11.46
N LYS A 13 2.64 -8.07 11.65
CA LYS A 13 1.40 -8.86 11.81
C LYS A 13 1.09 -9.73 10.60
N THR A 14 1.38 -9.23 9.40
CA THR A 14 1.12 -9.97 8.14
C THR A 14 2.30 -10.82 7.69
N LYS A 15 3.43 -10.80 8.43
CA LYS A 15 4.68 -11.48 8.07
C LYS A 15 5.22 -11.08 6.68
N VAL A 16 4.91 -9.86 6.24
CA VAL A 16 5.41 -9.31 4.98
C VAL A 16 6.70 -8.57 5.29
N THR A 17 7.76 -8.91 4.57
CA THR A 17 9.04 -8.20 4.70
C THR A 17 9.02 -6.88 3.95
N GLU A 18 9.88 -5.94 4.35
CA GLU A 18 10.02 -4.68 3.62
C GLU A 18 10.54 -4.89 2.18
N ASN A 19 11.32 -5.95 1.95
CA ASN A 19 11.79 -6.30 0.60
C ASN A 19 10.64 -6.75 -0.31
N GLU A 20 9.67 -7.51 0.21
CA GLU A 20 8.47 -7.88 -0.54
C GLU A 20 7.61 -6.65 -0.85
N LEU A 21 7.42 -5.75 0.13
CA LEU A 21 6.74 -4.47 -0.10
C LEU A 21 7.42 -3.66 -1.22
N ARG A 22 8.75 -3.52 -1.17
CA ARG A 22 9.52 -2.83 -2.23
C ARG A 22 9.39 -3.53 -3.58
N GLY A 23 9.31 -4.86 -3.59
CA GLY A 23 9.03 -5.65 -4.80
C GLY A 23 7.70 -5.25 -5.44
N LYS A 24 6.64 -5.19 -4.64
CA LYS A 24 5.30 -4.80 -5.09
C LYS A 24 5.23 -3.35 -5.58
N LEU A 25 5.96 -2.43 -4.95
CA LEU A 25 6.09 -1.06 -5.45
C LEU A 25 6.77 -1.00 -6.82
N ARG A 26 7.77 -1.86 -7.08
CA ARG A 26 8.41 -1.96 -8.41
C ARG A 26 7.47 -2.57 -9.45
N GLU A 27 6.73 -3.61 -9.09
CA GLU A 27 5.71 -4.22 -9.97
C GLU A 27 4.65 -3.18 -10.40
N ALA A 28 4.27 -2.29 -9.48
CA ALA A 28 3.35 -1.19 -9.74
C ALA A 28 4.00 0.03 -10.43
N ASN A 29 5.28 -0.03 -10.81
CA ASN A 29 6.02 1.07 -11.44
C ASN A 29 5.97 2.40 -10.65
N VAL A 30 5.96 2.32 -9.32
CA VAL A 30 6.03 3.50 -8.44
C VAL A 30 7.44 4.08 -8.50
N LEU A 31 7.55 5.37 -8.85
CA LEU A 31 8.83 6.07 -8.95
C LEU A 31 9.18 6.80 -7.65
N ARG A 32 8.16 7.31 -6.93
CA ARG A 32 8.33 8.07 -5.70
C ARG A 32 7.33 7.61 -4.64
N LEU A 33 7.78 7.45 -3.40
CA LEU A 33 6.88 7.07 -2.30
C LEU A 33 5.76 8.10 -2.07
N SER A 34 5.99 9.37 -2.38
CA SER A 34 4.96 10.43 -2.30
C SER A 34 3.77 10.21 -3.23
N GLU A 35 3.92 9.38 -4.27
CA GLU A 35 2.84 9.03 -5.19
C GLU A 35 1.90 7.99 -4.57
N VAL A 36 2.36 7.23 -3.57
CA VAL A 36 1.62 6.11 -3.00
C VAL A 36 0.61 6.59 -1.97
N ARG A 37 -0.67 6.38 -2.25
CA ARG A 37 -1.77 6.64 -1.31
C ARG A 37 -2.03 5.44 -0.40
N ALA A 38 -2.03 4.24 -0.95
CA ALA A 38 -2.23 3.03 -0.18
C ALA A 38 -1.48 1.85 -0.78
N VAL A 39 -1.03 0.96 0.10
CA VAL A 39 -0.68 -0.42 -0.24
C VAL A 39 -1.51 -1.32 0.66
N VAL A 40 -2.33 -2.16 0.03
CA VAL A 40 -3.32 -3.03 0.66
C VAL A 40 -2.88 -4.48 0.44
N LEU A 41 -2.85 -5.25 1.52
CA LEU A 41 -2.68 -6.70 1.44
C LEU A 41 -4.07 -7.34 1.32
N GLU A 42 -4.33 -7.99 0.20
CA GLU A 42 -5.60 -8.63 -0.10
C GLU A 42 -5.71 -9.99 0.60
N THR A 43 -6.93 -10.45 0.86
CA THR A 43 -7.18 -11.76 1.48
C THR A 43 -6.73 -12.95 0.62
N THR A 44 -6.56 -12.72 -0.68
CA THR A 44 -5.97 -13.67 -1.63
C THR A 44 -4.47 -13.86 -1.44
N GLY A 45 -3.82 -13.01 -0.65
CA GLY A 45 -2.36 -12.95 -0.49
C GLY A 45 -1.67 -12.06 -1.52
N ASP A 46 -2.42 -11.41 -2.43
CA ASP A 46 -1.85 -10.41 -3.34
C ASP A 46 -1.77 -9.01 -2.69
N VAL A 47 -1.07 -8.09 -3.35
CA VAL A 47 -0.88 -6.71 -2.87
C VAL A 47 -1.35 -5.73 -3.94
N SER A 48 -2.35 -4.93 -3.58
CA SER A 48 -2.81 -3.80 -4.38
C SER A 48 -2.03 -2.55 -4.03
N VAL A 49 -1.50 -1.85 -5.03
CA VAL A 49 -0.83 -0.54 -4.87
C VAL A 49 -1.69 0.53 -5.52
N ILE A 50 -2.09 1.52 -4.73
CA ILE A 50 -2.85 2.69 -5.21
C ILE A 50 -1.92 3.89 -5.16
N HIS A 51 -1.63 4.45 -6.32
CA HIS A 51 -0.74 5.60 -6.46
C HIS A 51 -1.29 6.61 -7.48
N THR A 52 -0.92 7.86 -7.29
CA THR A 52 -1.23 8.95 -8.22
C THR A 52 -0.02 9.88 -8.37
N SER A 53 0.09 10.55 -9.50
CA SER A 53 1.08 11.62 -9.70
C SER A 53 0.59 13.01 -9.26
N GLY A 54 -0.66 13.13 -8.83
CA GLY A 54 -1.28 14.40 -8.40
C GLY A 54 -1.69 14.42 -6.93
N ASP A 55 -2.66 15.29 -6.63
CA ASP A 55 -3.22 15.51 -5.29
C ASP A 55 -4.57 14.81 -5.09
N GLU A 56 -4.89 13.83 -5.94
CA GLU A 56 -6.13 13.09 -5.85
C GLU A 56 -6.24 12.37 -4.50
N GLU A 57 -7.41 12.52 -3.90
CA GLU A 57 -7.77 11.83 -2.67
C GLU A 57 -8.34 10.44 -2.98
N LEU A 58 -8.09 9.52 -2.07
CA LEU A 58 -8.60 8.17 -2.17
C LEU A 58 -10.04 8.13 -1.67
N GLU A 59 -10.98 7.75 -2.53
CA GLU A 59 -12.38 7.61 -2.13
C GLU A 59 -12.54 6.55 -1.03
N ASP A 60 -13.32 6.86 0.00
CA ASP A 60 -13.61 5.94 1.11
C ASP A 60 -14.26 4.63 0.64
N TYR A 61 -15.01 4.67 -0.47
CA TYR A 61 -15.61 3.49 -1.06
C TYR A 61 -14.58 2.42 -1.42
N ILE A 62 -13.42 2.83 -1.95
CA ILE A 62 -12.32 1.93 -2.33
C ILE A 62 -11.70 1.27 -1.09
N MET A 63 -11.73 1.93 0.06
CA MET A 63 -11.06 1.49 1.29
C MET A 63 -12.00 0.86 2.32
N LYS A 64 -13.28 0.70 2.00
CA LYS A 64 -14.35 0.38 2.96
C LYS A 64 -14.07 -0.87 3.81
N ASP A 65 -13.47 -1.90 3.23
CA ASP A 65 -13.23 -3.19 3.89
C ASP A 65 -11.77 -3.39 4.35
N VAL A 66 -10.92 -2.37 4.16
CA VAL A 66 -9.49 -2.44 4.52
C VAL A 66 -9.30 -2.12 5.99
N ARG A 67 -8.88 -3.11 6.77
CA ARG A 67 -8.53 -2.93 8.19
C ARG A 67 -7.21 -2.18 8.34
N ARG A 68 -7.19 -1.18 9.23
CA ARG A 68 -6.05 -0.28 9.47
C ARG A 68 -5.30 -0.57 10.78
N SER A 69 -5.62 -1.69 11.44
CA SER A 69 -5.22 -2.04 12.82
C SER A 69 -3.85 -2.66 12.96
#